data_AF-A0A2K2UBL3-F1
#
_entry.id   AF-A0A2K2UBL3-F1
#
_cell.length_a   1.000
_cell.length_b   1.000
_cell.length_c   1.000
_cell.angle_alpha   90.00
_cell.angle_beta   90.00
_cell.angle_gamma   90.00
#
_symmetry.space_group_name_H-M   'P 1'
#
loop_
_entity.id
_entity.type
_entity.pdbx_description
1 polymer ?
#
loop_
_entity_poly.entity_id
_entity_poly.type
_entity_poly.pdbx_seq_one_letter_code
_entity_poly.pdbx_strand_id
1 'polypeptide(L)'
;MAGFSITIAGDSALNLEFAHVISPETSAKIRLAADNLTADPIEGVTELVPTFCSLMVYYDPLSVTFDELSATLRGKLRDVGEADLSVRKIVPIPVCYGGEFGPDLEIVAQHARLEPDEVIALHSGRDYLIDMLGFLPGFAYLGGLDERLHTPRLATPRTRIEPGSVGIGGAQTGVYPLASPGGWQIIGRTPLKPYDPDRDDPILYAAGEYLRFVPITPDEYAAIEAQLAAGTYAYDIVVEGE
;
A
#
# COMPACT_ATOMS: atom_id res chain seq x y z
N MET A 1 22.94 18.52 8.17
CA MET A 1 22.43 18.53 6.78
C MET A 1 21.14 17.75 6.79
N ALA A 2 20.11 18.21 6.07
CA ALA A 2 18.86 17.48 5.98
C ALA A 2 19.14 16.08 5.38
N GLY A 3 18.54 15.03 5.95
CA GLY A 3 18.82 13.63 5.60
C GLY A 3 18.22 13.17 4.27
N PHE A 4 18.17 14.04 3.26
CA PHE A 4 17.60 13.76 1.93
C PHE A 4 18.31 14.58 0.84
N SER A 5 18.27 14.07 -0.39
CA SER A 5 18.68 14.80 -1.60
C SER A 5 17.46 15.39 -2.31
N ILE A 6 17.65 16.48 -3.06
CA ILE A 6 16.58 17.07 -3.88
C ILE A 6 16.98 16.95 -5.35
N THR A 7 16.13 16.34 -6.16
CA THR A 7 16.30 16.24 -7.61
C THR A 7 15.11 16.84 -8.35
N ILE A 8 15.35 17.31 -9.58
CA ILE A 8 14.30 17.84 -10.45
C ILE A 8 13.51 16.65 -11.03
N ALA A 9 12.18 16.73 -11.00
CA ALA A 9 11.28 15.70 -11.50
C ALA A 9 10.28 16.28 -12.51
N GLY A 10 10.79 16.86 -13.60
CA GLY A 10 9.97 17.58 -14.58
C GLY A 10 9.97 19.09 -14.32
N ASP A 11 9.04 19.81 -14.94
CA ASP A 11 8.92 21.27 -14.90
C ASP A 11 8.17 21.79 -13.66
N SER A 12 7.28 20.97 -13.10
CA SER A 12 6.36 21.35 -12.01
C SER A 12 6.44 20.40 -10.79
N ALA A 13 7.57 19.69 -10.64
CA ALA A 13 7.79 18.80 -9.51
C ALA A 13 9.26 18.64 -9.13
N LEU A 14 9.48 18.35 -7.85
CA LEU A 14 10.78 17.97 -7.29
C LEU A 14 10.62 16.69 -6.47
N ASN A 15 11.70 15.92 -6.42
CA ASN A 15 11.76 14.67 -5.68
C ASN A 15 12.70 14.81 -4.49
N LEU A 16 12.20 14.52 -3.29
CA LEU A 16 12.98 14.44 -2.06
C LEU A 16 13.36 12.98 -1.83
N GLU A 17 14.60 12.60 -2.09
CA GLU A 17 15.08 11.22 -1.92
C GLU A 17 15.72 11.04 -0.54
N PHE A 18 15.13 10.16 0.29
CA PHE A 18 15.56 9.92 1.67
C PHE A 18 16.50 8.71 1.79
N ALA A 19 16.35 7.72 0.90
CA ALA A 19 17.19 6.51 0.89
C ALA A 19 17.21 5.86 -0.50
N HIS A 20 18.04 4.82 -0.64
CA HIS A 20 18.06 3.96 -1.83
C HIS A 20 17.51 2.55 -1.56
N VAL A 21 17.11 2.26 -0.32
CA VAL A 21 16.61 0.95 0.12
C VAL A 21 15.32 1.15 0.89
N ILE A 22 14.33 0.29 0.63
CA ILE A 22 13.03 0.29 1.30
C ILE A 22 13.22 -0.21 2.73
N SER A 23 12.80 0.58 3.71
CA SER A 23 12.80 0.17 5.12
C SER A 23 11.64 0.83 5.87
N PRO A 24 11.11 0.20 6.93
CA PRO A 24 10.04 0.79 7.75
C PRO A 24 10.41 2.18 8.30
N GLU A 25 11.66 2.38 8.70
CA GLU A 25 12.19 3.65 9.20
C GLU A 25 12.19 4.73 8.11
N THR A 26 12.53 4.36 6.87
CA THR A 26 12.54 5.25 5.72
C THR A 26 11.12 5.69 5.38
N SER A 27 10.18 4.74 5.28
CA SER A 27 8.77 5.04 5.02
C SER A 27 8.17 5.92 6.11
N ALA A 28 8.52 5.68 7.38
CA ALA A 28 8.04 6.48 8.50
C ALA A 28 8.58 7.92 8.48
N LYS A 29 9.85 8.12 8.12
CA LYS A 29 10.42 9.46 7.91
C LYS A 29 9.75 10.23 6.77
N ILE A 30 9.47 9.54 5.65
CA ILE A 30 8.77 10.13 4.50
C ILE A 30 7.36 10.57 4.88
N ARG A 31 6.63 9.74 5.64
CA ARG A 31 5.31 10.10 6.17
C ARG A 31 5.36 11.30 7.09
N LEU A 32 6.25 11.30 8.08
CA LEU A 32 6.41 12.43 8.99
C LEU A 32 6.77 13.72 8.24
N ALA A 33 7.58 13.64 7.19
CA ALA A 33 7.86 14.78 6.32
C ALA A 33 6.61 15.26 5.58
N ALA A 34 5.81 14.34 5.00
CA ALA A 34 4.56 14.69 4.32
C ALA A 34 3.52 15.28 5.27
N ASP A 35 3.35 14.72 6.47
CA ASP A 35 2.43 15.19 7.50
C ASP A 35 2.81 16.59 7.97
N ASN A 36 4.10 16.84 8.23
CA ASN A 36 4.59 18.17 8.60
C ASN A 36 4.34 19.21 7.52
N LEU A 37 4.55 18.85 6.24
CA LEU A 37 4.28 19.75 5.11
C LEU A 37 2.77 19.94 4.85
N THR A 38 1.94 18.98 5.24
CA THR A 38 0.48 19.09 5.15
C THR A 38 -0.07 19.98 6.27
N ALA A 39 0.46 19.85 7.48
CA ALA A 39 0.09 20.65 8.65
C ALA A 39 0.56 22.12 8.55
N ASP A 40 1.69 22.37 7.88
CA ASP A 40 2.26 23.69 7.64
C ASP A 40 2.61 23.88 6.15
N PRO A 41 1.58 24.13 5.30
CA PRO A 41 1.71 24.13 3.85
C PRO A 41 2.63 25.23 3.34
N ILE A 42 3.30 24.96 2.22
CA ILE A 42 4.12 25.93 1.48
C ILE A 42 3.28 26.49 0.34
N GLU A 43 3.22 27.81 0.22
CA GLU A 43 2.55 28.46 -0.91
C GLU A 43 3.18 28.01 -2.24
N GLY A 44 2.32 27.66 -3.21
CA GLY A 44 2.74 27.12 -4.49
C GLY A 44 2.90 25.59 -4.52
N VAL A 45 2.96 24.88 -3.39
CA VAL A 45 2.89 23.41 -3.38
C VAL A 45 1.46 22.96 -3.61
N THR A 46 1.24 22.10 -4.61
CA THR A 46 -0.08 21.62 -5.02
C THR A 46 -0.39 20.22 -4.52
N GLU A 47 0.62 19.37 -4.40
CA GLU A 47 0.44 17.96 -4.01
C GLU A 47 1.72 17.37 -3.41
N LEU A 48 1.54 16.44 -2.47
CA LEU A 48 2.59 15.66 -1.82
C LEU A 48 2.29 14.18 -2.04
N VAL A 49 3.20 13.46 -2.69
CA VAL A 49 3.03 12.03 -2.98
C VAL A 49 4.16 11.22 -2.33
N PRO A 50 3.94 10.64 -1.14
CA PRO A 50 4.93 9.78 -0.49
C PRO A 50 5.04 8.44 -1.24
N THR A 51 6.28 7.97 -1.43
CA THR A 51 6.59 6.68 -2.07
C THR A 51 7.56 5.87 -1.18
N PHE A 52 8.06 4.74 -1.69
CA PHE A 52 8.96 3.84 -0.95
C PHE A 52 10.17 4.55 -0.30
N CYS A 53 10.88 5.37 -1.07
CA CYS A 53 12.16 5.96 -0.66
C CYS A 53 12.22 7.48 -0.88
N SER A 54 11.15 8.06 -1.43
CA SER A 54 11.11 9.48 -1.73
C SER A 54 9.73 10.11 -1.51
N LEU A 55 9.71 11.42 -1.37
CA LEU A 55 8.51 12.25 -1.39
C LEU A 55 8.52 13.10 -2.66
N MET A 56 7.56 12.89 -3.54
CA MET A 56 7.34 13.79 -4.68
C MET A 56 6.57 15.01 -4.20
N VAL A 57 7.03 16.20 -4.59
CA VAL A 57 6.39 17.48 -4.28
C VAL A 57 6.05 18.15 -5.60
N TYR A 58 4.77 18.24 -5.91
CA TYR A 58 4.28 19.01 -7.05
C TYR A 58 4.07 20.46 -6.63
N TYR A 59 4.46 21.39 -7.50
CA TYR A 59 4.35 22.81 -7.24
C TYR A 59 4.03 23.59 -8.51
N ASP A 60 3.42 24.76 -8.33
CA ASP A 60 3.20 25.73 -9.40
C ASP A 60 4.47 26.59 -9.59
N PRO A 61 5.20 26.44 -10.71
CA PRO A 61 6.42 27.18 -10.97
C PRO A 61 6.17 28.69 -11.21
N LEU A 62 4.92 29.11 -11.42
CA LEU A 62 4.56 30.53 -11.50
C LEU A 62 4.42 31.17 -10.11
N SER A 63 4.22 30.35 -9.08
CA SER A 63 4.05 30.78 -7.69
C SER A 63 5.34 30.69 -6.88
N VAL A 64 6.15 29.63 -7.09
CA VAL A 64 7.42 29.42 -6.37
C VAL A 64 8.46 28.80 -7.30
N THR A 65 9.70 29.28 -7.23
CA THR A 65 10.80 28.69 -8.02
C THR A 65 11.38 27.44 -7.37
N PHE A 66 12.05 26.60 -8.16
CA PHE A 66 12.74 25.41 -7.66
C PHE A 66 13.71 25.71 -6.51
N ASP A 67 14.49 26.79 -6.63
CA ASP A 67 15.51 27.14 -5.64
C ASP A 67 14.89 27.63 -4.32
N GLU A 68 13.84 28.46 -4.40
CA GLU A 68 13.08 28.94 -3.24
C GLU A 68 12.38 27.80 -2.51
N LEU A 69 11.72 26.91 -3.26
CA LEU A 69 11.04 25.75 -2.69
C LEU A 69 12.05 24.78 -2.07
N SER A 70 13.17 24.52 -2.75
CA SER A 70 14.26 23.67 -2.23
C SER A 70 14.86 24.22 -0.93
N ALA A 71 15.06 25.53 -0.84
CA ALA A 71 15.54 26.17 0.39
C ALA A 71 14.53 26.05 1.52
N THR A 72 13.25 26.28 1.23
CA THR A 72 12.14 26.19 2.18
C THR A 72 11.98 24.77 2.73
N LEU A 73 11.99 23.76 1.86
CA LEU A 73 11.90 22.34 2.23
C LEU A 73 13.07 21.92 3.13
N ARG A 74 14.30 22.32 2.80
CA ARG A 74 15.48 22.08 3.67
C ARG A 74 15.38 22.77 5.03
N GLY A 75 14.67 23.89 5.10
CA GLY A 75 14.39 24.59 6.34
C GLY A 75 13.38 23.84 7.21
N LYS A 76 12.18 23.60 6.66
CA LYS A 76 11.07 22.93 7.36
C LYS A 76 11.39 21.49 7.76
N LEU A 77 12.13 20.77 6.93
CA LEU A 77 12.44 19.36 7.17
C LEU A 77 13.79 19.14 7.89
N ARG A 78 14.41 20.19 8.43
CA ARG A 78 15.71 20.09 9.11
C ARG A 78 15.65 19.24 10.38
N ASP A 79 14.58 19.42 11.15
CA ASP A 79 14.38 18.85 12.48
C ASP A 79 13.23 17.84 12.48
N VAL A 80 12.94 17.23 11.33
CA VAL A 80 12.01 16.09 11.26
C VAL A 80 12.57 15.02 12.18
N GLY A 81 11.88 14.81 13.31
CA GLY A 81 12.31 13.89 14.36
C GLY A 81 12.38 12.44 13.87
N GLU A 82 12.76 11.55 14.77
CA GLU A 82 12.59 10.13 14.51
C GLU A 82 11.10 9.80 14.53
N ALA A 83 10.63 9.10 13.49
CA ALA A 83 9.26 8.66 13.45
C ALA A 83 9.02 7.62 14.56
N ASP A 84 7.95 7.81 15.33
CA ASP A 84 7.56 6.86 16.35
C ASP A 84 6.97 5.62 15.68
N LEU A 85 7.69 4.51 15.80
CA LEU A 85 7.29 3.20 15.28
C LEU A 85 6.57 2.35 16.35
N SER A 86 6.30 2.91 17.53
CA SER A 86 5.70 2.16 18.64
C SER A 86 4.24 1.80 18.40
N VAL A 87 3.50 2.67 17.70
CA VAL A 87 2.07 2.45 17.41
C VAL A 87 1.91 1.79 16.04
N ARG A 88 1.28 0.62 16.02
CA ARG A 88 0.96 -0.13 14.80
C ARG A 88 -0.54 -0.26 14.63
N LYS A 89 -1.07 0.40 13.61
CA LYS A 89 -2.46 0.20 13.17
C LYS A 89 -2.50 -0.90 12.12
N ILE A 90 -3.21 -1.99 12.41
CA ILE A 90 -3.31 -3.19 11.59
C ILE A 90 -4.75 -3.34 11.10
N VAL A 91 -4.94 -3.29 9.79
CA VAL A 91 -6.24 -3.49 9.13
C VAL A 91 -6.38 -4.97 8.73
N PRO A 92 -7.32 -5.72 9.34
CA PRO A 92 -7.58 -7.10 8.93
C PRO A 92 -8.35 -7.12 7.60
N ILE A 93 -7.86 -7.92 6.66
CA ILE A 93 -8.46 -8.12 5.34
C ILE A 93 -8.89 -9.57 5.22
N PRO A 94 -10.20 -9.88 5.31
CA PRO A 94 -10.71 -11.23 5.13
C PRO A 94 -10.51 -11.66 3.66
N VAL A 95 -9.93 -12.83 3.43
CA VAL A 95 -9.65 -13.37 2.10
C VAL A 95 -10.16 -14.79 1.99
N CYS A 96 -11.01 -15.03 0.99
CA CYS A 96 -11.34 -16.37 0.55
C CYS A 96 -10.28 -16.81 -0.47
N TYR A 97 -9.52 -17.86 -0.14
CA TYR A 97 -8.41 -18.36 -0.96
C TYR A 97 -8.86 -19.46 -1.91
N GLY A 98 -8.16 -19.58 -3.05
CA GLY A 98 -8.32 -20.69 -3.99
C GLY A 98 -9.65 -20.70 -4.77
N GLY A 99 -9.85 -21.76 -5.55
CA GLY A 99 -11.08 -21.97 -6.32
C GLY A 99 -11.39 -20.80 -7.27
N GLU A 100 -12.64 -20.33 -7.25
CA GLU A 100 -13.05 -19.19 -8.08
C GLU A 100 -12.49 -17.84 -7.59
N PHE A 101 -12.14 -17.74 -6.31
CA PHE A 101 -11.61 -16.51 -5.71
C PHE A 101 -10.11 -16.36 -5.98
N GLY A 102 -9.40 -17.48 -6.13
CA GLY A 102 -7.96 -17.57 -6.30
C GLY A 102 -7.54 -18.62 -7.33
N PRO A 103 -7.80 -18.40 -8.63
CA PRO A 103 -7.57 -19.41 -9.67
C PRO A 103 -6.11 -19.80 -9.90
N ASP A 104 -5.15 -19.03 -9.35
CA ASP A 104 -3.71 -19.30 -9.49
C ASP A 104 -3.06 -19.83 -8.20
N LEU A 105 -3.84 -20.12 -7.16
CA LEU A 105 -3.29 -20.61 -5.89
C LEU A 105 -2.46 -21.89 -6.09
N GLU A 106 -2.97 -22.82 -6.88
CA GLU A 106 -2.29 -24.07 -7.20
C GLU A 106 -1.01 -23.84 -8.02
N ILE A 107 -0.98 -22.82 -8.88
CA ILE A 107 0.21 -22.45 -9.67
C ILE A 107 1.30 -21.92 -8.75
N VAL A 108 0.94 -21.03 -7.82
CA VAL A 108 1.86 -20.51 -6.80
C VAL A 108 2.38 -21.63 -5.93
N ALA A 109 1.50 -22.53 -5.46
CA ALA A 109 1.87 -23.70 -4.65
C ALA A 109 2.88 -24.60 -5.38
N GLN A 110 2.61 -24.95 -6.65
CA GLN A 110 3.52 -25.73 -7.48
C GLN A 110 4.87 -25.04 -7.69
N HIS A 111 4.87 -23.73 -7.93
CA HIS A 111 6.11 -22.95 -8.10
C HIS A 111 6.96 -22.95 -6.82
N ALA A 112 6.30 -22.73 -5.68
CA ALA A 112 6.91 -22.71 -4.35
C ALA A 112 7.30 -24.10 -3.82
N ARG A 113 6.81 -25.18 -4.46
CA ARG A 113 6.91 -26.58 -3.98
C ARG A 113 6.29 -26.75 -2.58
N LEU A 114 5.12 -26.15 -2.41
CA LEU A 114 4.33 -26.18 -1.19
C LEU A 114 2.93 -26.71 -1.51
N GLU A 115 2.21 -27.16 -0.49
CA GLU A 115 0.77 -27.38 -0.59
C GLU A 115 0.00 -26.05 -0.56
N PRO A 116 -1.20 -25.96 -1.17
CA PRO A 116 -2.01 -24.74 -1.14
C PRO A 116 -2.27 -24.19 0.27
N ASP A 117 -2.51 -25.07 1.25
CA ASP A 117 -2.72 -24.68 2.64
C ASP A 117 -1.46 -24.05 3.28
N GLU A 118 -0.27 -24.51 2.88
CA GLU A 118 0.99 -23.90 3.32
C GLU A 118 1.18 -22.52 2.69
N VAL A 119 0.81 -22.34 1.42
CA VAL A 119 0.81 -21.02 0.77
C VAL A 119 -0.10 -20.05 1.52
N ILE A 120 -1.31 -20.47 1.85
CA ILE A 120 -2.26 -19.67 2.62
C ILE A 120 -1.67 -19.30 3.97
N ALA A 121 -1.16 -20.28 4.73
CA ALA A 121 -0.58 -20.05 6.05
C ALA A 121 0.61 -19.07 6.02
N LEU A 122 1.49 -19.17 5.01
CA LEU A 122 2.62 -18.26 4.84
C LEU A 122 2.19 -16.84 4.45
N HIS A 123 1.16 -16.74 3.63
CA HIS A 123 0.62 -15.47 3.16
C HIS A 123 -0.23 -14.75 4.22
N SER A 124 -0.97 -15.48 5.06
CA SER A 124 -1.80 -14.88 6.11
C SER A 124 -1.11 -14.75 7.46
N GLY A 125 -0.01 -15.46 7.67
CA GLY A 125 0.68 -15.57 8.96
C GLY A 125 1.54 -14.36 9.36
N ARG A 126 1.41 -13.21 8.69
CA ARG A 126 2.22 -12.01 8.97
C ARG A 126 1.43 -10.72 8.74
N ASP A 127 1.94 -9.66 9.33
CA ASP A 127 1.51 -8.29 9.05
C ASP A 127 2.38 -7.71 7.94
N TYR A 128 1.74 -7.12 6.95
CA TYR A 128 2.40 -6.48 5.83
C TYR A 128 2.44 -4.98 6.05
N LEU A 129 3.63 -4.39 6.00
CA LEU A 129 3.75 -2.93 5.97
C LEU A 129 3.23 -2.43 4.61
N ILE A 130 2.34 -1.44 4.65
CA ILE A 130 1.90 -0.73 3.45
C ILE A 130 2.97 0.30 3.11
N ASP A 131 3.89 -0.05 2.23
CA ASP A 131 5.03 0.82 1.93
C ASP A 131 4.58 2.07 1.14
N MET A 132 3.66 1.90 0.20
CA MET A 132 3.04 2.99 -0.55
C MET A 132 1.66 2.61 -1.08
N LEU A 133 0.88 3.63 -1.45
CA LEU A 133 -0.39 3.50 -2.16
C LEU A 133 -0.21 4.08 -3.58
N GLY A 134 -0.69 3.40 -4.62
CA GLY A 134 -0.56 3.87 -6.00
C GLY A 134 -0.93 2.81 -7.03
N PHE A 135 -0.71 3.06 -8.34
CA PHE A 135 -1.23 2.27 -9.49
C PHE A 135 -2.74 2.39 -9.71
N LEU A 136 -3.55 2.18 -8.68
CA LEU A 136 -4.98 2.46 -8.64
C LEU A 136 -5.32 3.14 -7.31
N PRO A 137 -6.43 3.89 -7.22
CA PRO A 137 -6.92 4.43 -5.95
C PRO A 137 -7.02 3.32 -4.90
N GLY A 138 -6.25 3.45 -3.81
CA GLY A 138 -6.24 2.48 -2.71
C GLY A 138 -5.53 1.15 -2.96
N PHE A 139 -4.77 0.98 -4.05
CA PHE A 139 -3.95 -0.22 -4.23
C PHE A 139 -2.70 -0.11 -3.34
N ALA A 140 -2.57 -1.02 -2.36
CA ALA A 140 -1.42 -1.11 -1.47
C ALA A 140 -0.30 -1.97 -2.05
N TYR A 141 0.91 -1.39 -2.05
CA TYR A 141 2.13 -2.15 -2.22
C TYR A 141 2.61 -2.65 -0.86
N LEU A 142 2.58 -3.97 -0.69
CA LEU A 142 2.88 -4.64 0.58
C LEU A 142 4.31 -5.17 0.59
N GLY A 143 5.07 -4.75 1.59
CA GLY A 143 6.42 -5.23 1.86
C GLY A 143 6.42 -6.51 2.72
N GLY A 144 7.45 -7.33 2.58
CA GLY A 144 7.70 -8.46 3.50
C GLY A 144 7.05 -9.80 3.11
N LEU A 145 6.71 -10.01 1.84
CA LEU A 145 6.27 -11.32 1.33
C LEU A 145 7.37 -12.39 1.54
N ASP A 146 6.97 -13.57 2.04
CA ASP A 146 7.87 -14.71 2.22
C ASP A 146 8.56 -15.06 0.91
N GLU A 147 9.89 -15.19 0.94
CA GLU A 147 10.69 -15.51 -0.26
C GLU A 147 10.25 -16.81 -0.94
N ARG A 148 9.71 -17.77 -0.18
CA ARG A 148 9.18 -19.02 -0.74
C ARG A 148 7.95 -18.80 -1.64
N LEU A 149 7.21 -17.71 -1.44
CA LEU A 149 6.03 -17.38 -2.23
C LEU A 149 6.35 -16.53 -3.46
N HIS A 150 7.60 -16.10 -3.64
CA HIS A 150 7.98 -15.24 -4.75
C HIS A 150 7.74 -15.97 -6.07
N THR A 151 6.74 -15.50 -6.81
CA THR A 151 6.25 -16.18 -8.03
C THR A 151 6.21 -15.19 -9.18
N PRO A 152 6.75 -15.53 -10.36
CA PRO A 152 6.76 -14.62 -11.49
C PRO A 152 5.35 -14.24 -11.93
N ARG A 153 5.23 -13.03 -12.48
CA ARG A 153 4.02 -12.56 -13.15
C ARG A 153 3.69 -13.46 -14.33
N LEU A 154 2.41 -13.55 -14.68
CA LEU A 154 1.94 -14.18 -15.90
C LEU A 154 2.65 -13.58 -17.12
N ALA A 155 3.04 -14.45 -18.05
CA ALA A 155 3.66 -14.03 -19.31
C ALA A 155 2.71 -13.17 -20.15
N THR A 156 1.41 -13.49 -20.11
CA THR A 156 0.35 -12.70 -20.74
C THR A 156 -0.57 -12.18 -19.63
N PRO A 157 -0.61 -10.86 -19.38
CA PRO A 157 -1.53 -10.28 -18.40
C PRO A 157 -2.99 -10.60 -18.70
N ARG A 158 -3.80 -10.76 -17.66
CA ARG A 158 -5.25 -10.81 -17.79
C ARG A 158 -5.76 -9.45 -18.25
N THR A 159 -6.76 -9.46 -19.13
CA THR A 159 -7.46 -8.26 -19.57
C THR A 159 -8.29 -7.64 -18.45
N ARG A 160 -8.74 -8.46 -17.50
CA ARG A 160 -9.53 -8.04 -16.35
C ARG A 160 -9.23 -8.93 -15.14
N ILE A 161 -8.93 -8.28 -14.03
CA ILE A 161 -8.90 -8.82 -12.67
C ILE A 161 -10.07 -8.18 -11.93
N GLU A 162 -10.78 -8.96 -11.13
CA GLU A 162 -11.94 -8.45 -10.39
C GLU A 162 -11.51 -7.61 -9.17
N PRO A 163 -12.34 -6.63 -8.76
CA PRO A 163 -12.11 -5.91 -7.51
C PRO A 163 -12.03 -6.87 -6.30
N GLY A 164 -11.20 -6.52 -5.33
CA GLY A 164 -10.91 -7.33 -4.16
C GLY A 164 -9.97 -8.50 -4.42
N SER A 165 -9.54 -8.77 -5.65
CA SER A 165 -8.58 -9.85 -5.91
C SER A 165 -7.26 -9.60 -5.17
N VAL A 166 -6.76 -10.65 -4.53
CA VAL A 166 -5.47 -10.69 -3.84
C VAL A 166 -4.50 -11.49 -4.69
N GLY A 167 -3.32 -10.93 -4.94
CA GLY A 167 -2.37 -11.60 -5.81
C GLY A 167 -0.91 -11.40 -5.45
N ILE A 168 -0.06 -12.21 -6.08
CA ILE A 168 1.38 -12.19 -5.95
C ILE A 168 2.02 -11.88 -7.31
N GLY A 169 2.98 -10.96 -7.32
CA GLY A 169 3.72 -10.57 -8.52
C GLY A 169 5.20 -10.35 -8.23
N GLY A 170 6.01 -11.38 -8.42
CA GLY A 170 7.42 -11.39 -8.01
C GLY A 170 7.52 -11.44 -6.49
N ALA A 171 8.23 -10.49 -5.89
CA ALA A 171 8.41 -10.38 -4.45
C ALA A 171 7.31 -9.58 -3.72
N GLN A 172 6.23 -9.21 -4.44
CA GLN A 172 5.17 -8.33 -3.92
C GLN A 172 3.83 -9.07 -3.82
N THR A 173 3.03 -8.68 -2.83
CA THR A 173 1.61 -9.02 -2.71
C THR A 173 0.78 -7.73 -2.52
N GLY A 174 -0.54 -7.83 -2.63
CA GLY A 174 -1.42 -6.67 -2.69
C GLY A 174 -2.85 -7.03 -3.07
N VAL A 175 -3.74 -6.04 -2.96
CA VAL A 175 -5.17 -6.17 -3.23
C VAL A 175 -5.57 -5.21 -4.35
N TYR A 176 -6.23 -5.73 -5.37
CA TYR A 176 -6.77 -4.93 -6.47
C TYR A 176 -8.04 -4.19 -5.99
N PRO A 177 -8.03 -2.86 -5.89
CA PRO A 177 -9.18 -2.10 -5.38
C PRO A 177 -10.29 -1.98 -6.43
N LEU A 178 -9.93 -2.02 -7.71
CA LEU A 178 -10.79 -1.79 -8.86
C LEU A 178 -10.48 -2.81 -9.95
N ALA A 179 -11.43 -2.98 -10.88
CA ALA A 179 -11.23 -3.85 -12.01
C ALA A 179 -10.14 -3.28 -12.95
N SER A 180 -9.11 -4.06 -13.21
CA SER A 180 -7.99 -3.62 -14.04
C SER A 180 -7.33 -4.79 -14.78
N PRO A 181 -6.60 -4.54 -15.88
CA PRO A 181 -5.68 -5.54 -16.40
C PRO A 181 -4.53 -5.79 -15.42
N GLY A 182 -3.96 -6.99 -15.44
CA GLY A 182 -2.81 -7.29 -14.58
C GLY A 182 -2.25 -8.70 -14.79
N GLY A 183 -0.97 -8.86 -14.46
CA GLY A 183 -0.25 -10.11 -14.62
C GLY A 183 0.09 -10.82 -13.30
N TRP A 184 -0.53 -10.45 -12.19
CA TRP A 184 -0.27 -11.11 -10.91
C TRP A 184 -1.01 -12.44 -10.83
N GLN A 185 -0.42 -13.37 -10.07
CA GLN A 185 -1.03 -14.65 -9.74
C GLN A 185 -2.11 -14.38 -8.69
N ILE A 186 -3.39 -14.62 -9.01
CA ILE A 186 -4.51 -14.36 -8.11
C ILE A 186 -4.75 -15.57 -7.23
N ILE A 187 -4.50 -15.40 -5.93
CA ILE A 187 -4.52 -16.50 -4.93
C ILE A 187 -5.77 -16.48 -4.05
N GLY A 188 -6.52 -15.39 -4.06
CA GLY A 188 -7.76 -15.24 -3.31
C GLY A 188 -8.46 -13.92 -3.62
N ARG A 189 -9.57 -13.67 -2.92
CA ARG A 189 -10.34 -12.43 -3.05
C ARG A 189 -10.90 -12.01 -1.70
N THR A 190 -10.91 -10.71 -1.44
CA THR A 190 -11.59 -10.10 -0.29
C THR A 190 -12.97 -9.56 -0.69
N PRO A 191 -13.98 -9.61 0.20
CA PRO A 191 -15.24 -8.91 -0.02
C PRO A 191 -15.13 -7.41 0.30
N LEU A 192 -14.08 -7.00 1.00
CA LEU A 192 -13.87 -5.59 1.34
C LEU A 192 -13.56 -4.77 0.09
N LYS A 193 -13.92 -3.48 0.15
CA LYS A 193 -13.53 -2.48 -0.84
C LYS A 193 -12.36 -1.65 -0.28
N PRO A 194 -11.12 -1.87 -0.74
CA PRO A 194 -9.99 -1.03 -0.33
C PRO A 194 -10.21 0.44 -0.70
N TYR A 195 -10.86 0.69 -1.83
CA TYR A 195 -11.30 2.01 -2.27
C TYR A 195 -12.82 2.06 -2.44
N ASP A 196 -13.45 3.05 -1.82
CA ASP A 196 -14.87 3.36 -1.98
C ASP A 196 -15.03 4.90 -2.00
N PRO A 197 -15.39 5.52 -3.13
CA PRO A 197 -15.51 6.98 -3.22
C PRO A 197 -16.65 7.56 -2.36
N ASP A 198 -17.59 6.73 -1.93
CA ASP A 198 -18.75 7.15 -1.14
C ASP A 198 -18.48 7.03 0.38
N ARG A 199 -17.32 6.51 0.80
CA ARG A 199 -16.89 6.45 2.21
C ARG A 199 -16.24 7.78 2.62
N ASP A 200 -16.44 8.19 3.89
CA ASP A 200 -15.85 9.41 4.46
C ASP A 200 -14.33 9.51 4.18
N ASP A 201 -13.61 8.41 4.42
CA ASP A 201 -12.24 8.21 3.96
C ASP A 201 -12.23 7.23 2.77
N PRO A 202 -11.99 7.70 1.52
CA PRO A 202 -12.15 6.84 0.35
C PRO A 202 -11.23 5.62 0.31
N ILE A 203 -10.10 5.64 1.02
CA ILE A 203 -9.14 4.53 1.09
C ILE A 203 -9.17 3.91 2.49
N LEU A 204 -9.20 2.57 2.56
CA LEU A 204 -9.45 1.83 3.80
C LEU A 204 -8.28 1.89 4.78
N TYR A 205 -7.08 2.07 4.23
CA TYR A 205 -5.82 2.05 4.95
C TYR A 205 -4.89 3.14 4.39
N ALA A 206 -3.90 3.54 5.18
CA ALA A 206 -2.90 4.51 4.78
C ALA A 206 -1.53 3.86 4.55
N ALA A 207 -0.68 4.51 3.75
CA ALA A 207 0.74 4.15 3.71
C ALA A 207 1.29 4.23 5.15
N GLY A 208 2.06 3.21 5.53
CA GLY A 208 2.63 3.09 6.86
C GLY A 208 1.83 2.36 7.91
N GLU A 209 0.56 2.13 7.63
CA GLU A 209 -0.21 1.17 8.40
C GLU A 209 0.19 -0.26 7.99
N TYR A 210 -0.37 -1.22 8.71
CA TYR A 210 -0.17 -2.63 8.45
C TYR A 210 -1.46 -3.26 7.94
N LEU A 211 -1.31 -4.26 7.09
CA LEU A 211 -2.39 -5.09 6.59
C LEU A 211 -2.16 -6.53 7.04
N ARG A 212 -3.20 -7.17 7.59
CA ARG A 212 -3.17 -8.60 7.92
C ARG A 212 -4.21 -9.34 7.10
N PHE A 213 -3.80 -10.32 6.31
CA PHE A 213 -4.76 -11.18 5.62
C PHE A 213 -5.33 -12.20 6.60
N VAL A 214 -6.66 -12.37 6.58
CA VAL A 214 -7.39 -13.30 7.45
C VAL A 214 -8.10 -14.32 6.56
N PRO A 215 -7.68 -15.60 6.55
CA PRO A 215 -8.36 -16.61 5.76
C PRO A 215 -9.80 -16.79 6.22
N ILE A 216 -10.73 -16.79 5.27
CA ILE A 216 -12.16 -17.03 5.50
C ILE A 216 -12.71 -18.05 4.51
N THR A 217 -13.84 -18.63 4.86
CA THR A 217 -14.63 -19.53 4.03
C THR A 217 -15.50 -18.77 3.01
N PRO A 218 -15.99 -19.44 1.95
CA PRO A 218 -16.95 -18.83 1.03
C PRO A 218 -18.26 -18.35 1.71
N ASP A 219 -18.72 -19.06 2.74
CA ASP A 219 -19.92 -18.66 3.49
C ASP A 219 -19.70 -17.37 4.29
N GLU A 220 -18.53 -17.24 4.92
CA GLU A 220 -18.11 -16.00 5.59
C GLU A 220 -17.92 -14.86 4.59
N TYR A 221 -17.39 -15.13 3.39
CA TYR A 221 -17.27 -14.14 2.33
C TYR A 221 -18.64 -13.54 1.97
N ALA A 222 -19.62 -14.39 1.71
CA ALA A 222 -20.98 -13.98 1.38
C ALA A 222 -21.66 -13.24 2.55
N ALA A 223 -21.42 -13.67 3.79
CA ALA A 223 -21.94 -12.98 4.97
C ALA A 223 -21.36 -11.57 5.11
N ILE A 224 -20.07 -11.39 4.87
CA ILE A 224 -19.40 -10.07 4.91
C ILE A 224 -19.91 -9.18 3.77
N GLU A 225 -20.10 -9.70 2.56
CA GLU A 225 -20.73 -8.93 1.47
C GLU A 225 -22.12 -8.42 1.86
N ALA A 226 -22.94 -9.26 2.49
CA ALA A 226 -24.26 -8.86 2.96
C ALA A 226 -24.18 -7.76 4.04
N GLN A 227 -23.22 -7.85 4.96
CA GLN A 227 -22.99 -6.84 5.99
C GLN A 227 -22.48 -5.52 5.40
N LEU A 228 -21.60 -5.55 4.42
CA LEU A 228 -21.12 -4.37 3.71
C LEU A 228 -22.27 -3.68 2.95
N ALA A 229 -23.11 -4.44 2.26
CA ALA A 229 -24.29 -3.92 1.57
C ALA A 229 -25.31 -3.27 2.54
N ALA A 230 -25.39 -3.79 3.77
CA ALA A 230 -26.23 -3.23 4.84
C ALA A 230 -25.57 -2.08 5.61
N GLY A 231 -24.28 -1.80 5.38
CA GLY A 231 -23.51 -0.80 6.14
C GLY A 231 -23.25 -1.18 7.60
N THR A 232 -23.31 -2.47 7.94
CA THR A 232 -23.18 -2.97 9.33
C THR A 232 -21.86 -3.70 9.60
N TYR A 233 -20.96 -3.76 8.61
CA TYR A 233 -19.66 -4.42 8.76
C TYR A 233 -18.74 -3.64 9.68
N ALA A 234 -18.14 -4.32 10.67
CA ALA A 234 -17.11 -3.77 11.54
C ALA A 234 -15.73 -4.19 11.02
N TYR A 235 -14.83 -3.23 10.84
CA TYR A 235 -13.50 -3.48 10.26
C TYR A 235 -12.46 -4.01 11.27
N ASP A 236 -12.81 -4.08 12.56
CA ASP A 236 -11.97 -4.66 13.63
C ASP A 236 -10.48 -4.25 13.57
N ILE A 237 -10.21 -2.97 13.30
CA ILE A 237 -8.86 -2.43 13.19
C ILE A 237 -8.16 -2.56 14.53
N VAL A 238 -6.99 -3.21 14.54
CA VAL A 238 -6.18 -3.42 15.74
C VAL A 238 -5.15 -2.30 15.86
N VAL A 239 -5.04 -1.71 17.05
CA VAL A 239 -3.98 -0.75 17.37
C VAL A 239 -3.09 -1.38 18.44
N GLU A 240 -1.84 -1.68 18.11
CA GLU A 240 -0.84 -2.18 19.04
C GLU A 240 0.07 -1.02 19.47
N GLY A 241 0.48 -0.96 20.75
CA GLY A 241 1.47 0.01 21.24
C GLY A 241 0.94 1.14 22.14
N GLU A 242 -0.29 1.03 22.66
CA GLU A 242 -0.83 1.91 23.73
C GLU A 242 -0.44 1.45 25.14
#